data_AF-A0A7R9QKD2-F1
#
_entry.id   AF-A0A7R9QKD2-F1
#
_cell.length_a   1.000
_cell.length_b   1.000
_cell.length_c   1.000
_cell.angle_alpha   90.00
_cell.angle_beta   90.00
_cell.angle_gamma   90.00
#
_symmetry.space_group_name_H-M   'P 1'
#
loop_
_entity.id
_entity.type
_entity.pdbx_description
1 polymer ?
#
loop_
_entity_poly.entity_id
_entity_poly.type
_entity_poly.pdbx_seq_one_letter_code
_entity_poly.pdbx_strand_id
1 'polypeptide(L)'
;MGRKRDDVFVYPYNIGIWGNIKQVLFEPIHNGIEWPVIDGCNQYTLTVEQLVQKEEKRNRSVTCVAIEDYNGSWFPISKGWRICTSFPLTDEPRIGVTRGDHILVTRWKKHWLYGEKLKTEAQKRERGWFPRRLVVQVHTAK
;
A
#
# COMPACT_ATOMS: atom_id res chain seq x y z
N MET A 1 13.64 9.78 -14.28
CA MET A 1 12.58 10.49 -15.03
C MET A 1 11.35 9.61 -14.99
N GLY A 2 10.35 9.95 -14.17
CA GLY A 2 9.14 9.13 -14.00
C GLY A 2 8.13 9.40 -15.12
N ARG A 3 7.41 8.35 -15.53
CA ARG A 3 6.29 8.44 -16.50
C ARG A 3 5.16 9.30 -15.91
N LYS A 4 4.47 10.09 -16.74
CA LYS A 4 3.28 10.86 -16.30
C LYS A 4 2.08 9.91 -16.20
N ARG A 5 1.12 10.19 -15.31
CA ARG A 5 -0.05 9.31 -15.08
C ARG A 5 -0.87 9.05 -16.35
N ASP A 6 -0.94 10.04 -17.23
CA ASP A 6 -1.76 10.00 -18.45
C ASP A 6 -1.11 9.19 -19.59
N ASP A 7 0.17 8.85 -19.47
CA ASP A 7 0.85 8.03 -20.48
C ASP A 7 0.35 6.58 -20.40
N VAL A 8 0.27 5.87 -21.53
CA VAL A 8 -0.08 4.44 -21.51
C VAL A 8 1.10 3.63 -20.96
N PHE A 9 0.87 2.85 -19.91
CA PHE A 9 1.87 1.91 -19.43
C PHE A 9 1.94 0.69 -20.35
N VAL A 10 3.10 0.45 -20.94
CA VAL A 10 3.37 -0.74 -21.75
C VAL A 10 3.98 -1.82 -20.86
N TYR A 11 3.32 -2.98 -20.76
CA TYR A 11 3.83 -4.09 -19.95
C TYR A 11 4.99 -4.78 -20.67
N PRO A 12 6.22 -4.74 -20.11
CA PRO A 12 7.43 -5.13 -20.84
C PRO A 12 7.48 -6.63 -21.20
N TYR A 13 6.79 -7.47 -20.43
CA TYR A 13 6.74 -8.92 -20.65
C TYR A 13 5.52 -9.36 -21.47
N ASN A 14 4.75 -8.44 -22.06
CA ASN A 14 3.67 -8.81 -22.97
C ASN A 14 4.21 -8.97 -24.40
N ILE A 15 4.84 -10.11 -24.71
CA ILE A 15 5.30 -10.41 -26.07
C ILE A 15 4.18 -10.97 -26.98
N GLY A 16 2.92 -10.91 -26.51
CA GLY A 16 1.73 -11.47 -27.17
C GLY A 16 1.25 -12.77 -26.53
N ILE A 17 -0.03 -13.09 -26.72
CA ILE A 17 -0.71 -14.23 -26.07
C ILE A 17 0.03 -15.55 -26.34
N TRP A 18 0.30 -15.85 -27.61
CA TRP A 18 1.00 -17.08 -27.99
C TRP A 18 2.45 -17.12 -27.51
N GLY A 19 3.15 -15.98 -27.53
CA GLY A 19 4.52 -15.87 -27.03
C GLY A 19 4.60 -16.16 -25.53
N ASN A 20 3.72 -15.55 -24.74
CA ASN A 20 3.66 -15.77 -23.30
C ASN A 20 3.28 -17.23 -22.97
N ILE A 21 2.31 -17.82 -23.69
CA ILE A 21 1.93 -19.23 -23.51
C ILE A 21 3.11 -20.16 -23.80
N LYS A 22 3.86 -19.89 -24.89
CA LYS A 22 5.05 -20.66 -25.25
C LYS A 22 6.09 -20.65 -24.14
N GLN A 23 6.35 -19.50 -23.54
CA GLN A 23 7.30 -19.33 -22.44
C GLN A 23 6.91 -20.09 -21.17
N VAL A 24 5.63 -20.11 -20.83
CA VAL A 24 5.15 -20.72 -19.58
C VAL A 24 5.01 -22.24 -19.72
N LEU A 25 4.55 -22.73 -20.87
CA LEU A 25 4.14 -24.14 -21.02
C LEU A 25 5.13 -25.01 -21.81
N PHE A 26 5.91 -24.44 -22.73
CA PHE A 26 6.64 -25.25 -23.72
C PHE A 26 8.16 -24.98 -23.73
N GLU A 27 8.56 -23.74 -23.46
CA GLU A 27 9.96 -23.30 -23.48
C GLU A 27 10.22 -22.44 -22.25
N PRO A 28 10.54 -23.01 -21.08
CA PRO A 28 11.02 -22.20 -19.96
C PRO A 28 12.35 -21.55 -20.38
N ILE A 29 12.28 -20.28 -20.78
CA ILE A 29 13.43 -19.52 -21.25
C ILE A 29 14.35 -19.22 -20.06
N HIS A 30 15.58 -19.75 -20.15
CA HIS A 30 16.89 -19.31 -19.61
C HIS A 30 17.00 -18.90 -18.13
N ASN A 31 18.03 -19.41 -17.43
CA ASN A 31 18.67 -18.98 -16.16
C ASN A 31 17.81 -18.50 -14.95
N GLY A 32 16.49 -18.38 -15.06
CA GLY A 32 15.55 -17.90 -14.04
C GLY A 32 15.62 -16.40 -13.73
N ILE A 33 16.53 -15.66 -14.36
CA ILE A 33 16.85 -14.26 -14.03
C ILE A 33 16.43 -13.31 -15.14
N GLU A 34 16.77 -13.64 -16.39
CA GLU A 34 16.52 -12.80 -17.55
C GLU A 34 15.27 -13.28 -18.30
N TRP A 35 14.33 -12.38 -18.54
CA TRP A 35 13.10 -12.67 -19.26
C TRP A 35 13.05 -11.88 -20.56
N PRO A 36 12.60 -12.46 -21.67
CA PRO A 36 12.45 -11.70 -22.91
C PRO A 36 11.45 -10.55 -22.70
N VAL A 37 11.85 -9.38 -23.20
CA VAL A 37 11.07 -8.15 -23.14
C VAL A 37 10.77 -7.68 -24.55
N ILE A 38 9.69 -6.90 -24.72
CA ILE A 38 9.38 -6.24 -25.99
C ILE A 38 10.47 -5.25 -26.41
N ASP A 39 10.57 -4.97 -27.71
CA ASP A 39 11.50 -3.99 -28.25
C ASP A 39 11.27 -2.60 -27.65
N GLY A 40 12.37 -1.95 -27.24
CA GLY A 40 12.34 -0.66 -26.55
C GLY A 40 12.18 -0.73 -25.03
N CYS A 41 12.00 -1.93 -24.45
CA CYS A 41 12.06 -2.18 -23.01
C CYS A 41 13.38 -2.84 -22.60
N ASN A 42 13.74 -2.70 -21.33
CA ASN A 42 14.86 -3.41 -20.70
C ASN A 42 14.36 -4.29 -19.54
N GLN A 43 15.24 -5.15 -19.03
CA GLN A 43 14.94 -6.08 -17.92
C GLN A 43 14.43 -5.39 -16.65
N TYR A 44 14.73 -4.10 -16.46
CA TYR A 44 14.36 -3.33 -15.26
C TYR A 44 13.17 -2.41 -15.46
N THR A 45 12.55 -2.39 -16.65
CA THR A 45 11.51 -1.41 -16.99
C THR A 45 10.31 -1.51 -16.02
N LEU A 46 9.90 -2.74 -15.69
CA LEU A 46 8.85 -2.96 -14.69
C LEU A 46 9.29 -2.51 -13.29
N THR A 47 10.53 -2.78 -12.91
CA THR A 47 11.08 -2.40 -11.59
C THR A 47 11.10 -0.89 -11.42
N VAL A 48 11.53 -0.16 -12.45
CA VAL A 48 11.54 1.31 -12.45
C VAL A 48 10.12 1.85 -12.28
N GLU A 49 9.14 1.32 -13.01
CA GLU A 49 7.73 1.72 -12.84
C GLU A 49 7.22 1.38 -11.42
N GLN A 50 7.54 0.21 -10.88
CA GLN A 50 7.17 -0.16 -9.51
C GLN A 50 7.77 0.78 -8.46
N LEU A 51 8.99 1.27 -8.65
CA LEU A 51 9.60 2.27 -7.77
C LEU A 51 8.83 3.60 -7.81
N VAL A 52 8.48 4.07 -9.01
CA VAL A 52 7.65 5.26 -9.19
C VAL A 52 6.29 5.11 -8.52
N GLN A 53 5.62 3.97 -8.69
CA GLN A 53 4.33 3.68 -8.04
C GLN A 53 4.45 3.63 -6.50
N LYS A 54 5.54 3.07 -5.97
CA LYS A 54 5.81 3.03 -4.52
C LYS A 54 6.06 4.44 -3.98
N GLU A 55 6.79 5.27 -4.70
CA GLU A 55 7.05 6.66 -4.34
C GLU A 55 5.75 7.48 -4.36
N GLU A 56 4.95 7.36 -5.42
CA GLU A 56 3.67 8.07 -5.51
C GLU A 56 2.73 7.64 -4.38
N LYS A 57 2.66 6.33 -4.08
CA LYS A 57 1.89 5.80 -2.95
C LYS A 57 2.38 6.38 -1.62
N ARG A 58 3.69 6.57 -1.45
CA ARG A 58 4.26 7.22 -0.26
C ARG A 58 3.91 8.71 -0.21
N ASN A 59 3.95 9.42 -1.33
CA ASN A 59 3.65 10.85 -1.40
C ASN A 59 2.18 11.18 -1.11
N ARG A 60 1.28 10.22 -1.35
CA ARG A 60 -0.15 10.31 -1.01
C ARG A 60 -0.47 9.94 0.44
N SER A 61 0.53 9.51 1.22
CA SER A 61 0.32 9.21 2.64
C SER A 61 0.07 10.49 3.44
N VAL A 62 -0.74 10.37 4.48
CA VAL A 62 -1.18 11.48 5.30
C VAL A 62 -0.82 11.21 6.75
N THR A 63 -0.16 12.17 7.39
CA THR A 63 0.15 12.09 8.82
C THR A 63 -1.07 12.50 9.64
N CYS A 64 -1.47 11.64 10.55
CA CYS A 64 -2.56 11.88 11.50
C CYS A 64 -2.06 11.73 12.93
N VAL A 65 -2.71 12.41 13.87
CA VAL A 65 -2.46 12.28 15.31
C VAL A 65 -3.67 11.66 15.98
N ALA A 66 -3.41 10.69 16.86
CA ALA A 66 -4.43 10.03 17.66
C ALA A 66 -5.00 10.94 18.75
N ILE A 67 -6.33 11.05 18.80
CA ILE A 67 -7.05 11.81 19.82
C ILE A 67 -7.68 10.93 20.90
N GLU A 68 -7.85 9.63 20.62
CA GLU A 68 -8.46 8.66 21.52
C GLU A 68 -7.66 7.35 21.51
N ASP A 69 -7.70 6.64 22.65
CA ASP A 69 -7.10 5.31 22.77
C ASP A 69 -7.96 4.22 22.11
N TYR A 70 -7.28 3.21 21.59
CA TYR A 70 -7.85 2.03 20.96
C TYR A 70 -6.90 0.83 21.08
N ASN A 71 -7.43 -0.34 21.40
CA ASN A 71 -6.62 -1.53 21.68
C ASN A 71 -6.41 -2.43 20.45
N GLY A 72 -6.94 -2.08 19.28
CA GLY A 72 -6.85 -2.95 18.09
C GLY A 72 -7.94 -4.02 18.02
N SER A 73 -9.06 -3.89 18.75
CA SER A 73 -10.14 -4.87 18.71
C SER A 73 -10.81 -5.00 17.33
N TRP A 74 -11.15 -6.22 16.92
CA TRP A 74 -11.83 -6.47 15.64
C TRP A 74 -13.20 -5.77 15.54
N PHE A 75 -13.93 -5.71 16.66
CA PHE A 75 -15.26 -5.14 16.75
C PHE A 75 -15.30 -4.01 17.79
N PRO A 76 -14.97 -2.76 17.39
CA PRO A 76 -14.93 -1.63 18.30
C PRO A 76 -16.34 -1.07 18.57
N ILE A 77 -17.18 -1.83 19.27
CA ILE A 77 -18.58 -1.46 19.57
C ILE A 77 -18.64 -0.09 20.27
N SER A 78 -17.71 0.17 21.20
CA SER A 78 -17.58 1.44 21.92
C SER A 78 -17.29 2.65 21.04
N LYS A 79 -16.77 2.43 19.82
CA LYS A 79 -16.47 3.50 18.85
C LYS A 79 -17.63 3.74 17.87
N GLY A 80 -18.71 2.95 17.97
CA GLY A 80 -19.99 3.16 17.30
C GLY A 80 -20.38 2.02 16.35
N TRP A 81 -21.69 1.82 16.22
CA TRP A 81 -22.29 0.73 15.42
C TRP A 81 -21.79 0.69 13.97
N ARG A 82 -21.75 1.85 13.28
CA ARG A 82 -21.31 1.94 11.88
C ARG A 82 -19.86 1.50 11.68
N ILE A 83 -19.00 1.68 12.68
CA ILE A 83 -17.59 1.26 12.62
C ILE A 83 -17.51 -0.26 12.79
N CYS A 84 -18.25 -0.78 13.76
CA CYS A 84 -18.34 -2.21 14.04
C CYS A 84 -18.85 -3.01 12.82
N THR A 85 -19.89 -2.54 12.14
CA THR A 85 -20.50 -3.25 11.00
C THR A 85 -19.80 -3.04 9.67
N SER A 86 -18.89 -2.06 9.55
CA SER A 86 -18.13 -1.78 8.32
C SER A 86 -16.68 -2.22 8.38
N PHE A 87 -16.38 -3.24 9.19
CA PHE A 87 -15.02 -3.70 9.41
C PHE A 87 -14.36 -4.19 8.10
N PRO A 88 -13.05 -3.97 7.90
CA PRO A 88 -12.33 -4.51 6.76
C PRO A 88 -12.26 -6.04 6.85
N LEU A 89 -12.96 -6.74 5.95
CA LEU A 89 -12.86 -8.19 5.72
C LEU A 89 -11.53 -8.52 5.00
N THR A 90 -10.43 -8.27 5.68
CA THR A 90 -9.05 -8.50 5.20
C THR A 90 -8.24 -9.13 6.32
N ASP A 91 -7.28 -9.99 5.96
CA ASP A 91 -6.32 -10.63 6.88
C ASP A 91 -5.24 -9.66 7.42
N GLU A 92 -5.47 -8.36 7.22
CA GLU A 92 -4.56 -7.31 7.64
C GLU A 92 -4.72 -7.03 9.14
N PRO A 93 -3.62 -6.83 9.89
CA PRO A 93 -3.66 -6.67 11.34
C PRO A 93 -4.41 -5.40 11.75
N ARG A 94 -4.83 -5.35 13.02
CA ARG A 94 -5.38 -4.16 13.67
C ARG A 94 -4.29 -3.56 14.54
N ILE A 95 -4.22 -2.24 14.57
CA ILE A 95 -3.21 -1.54 15.33
C ILE A 95 -3.87 -0.89 16.55
N GLY A 96 -3.33 -1.19 17.73
CA GLY A 96 -3.67 -0.45 18.94
C GLY A 96 -3.08 0.95 18.84
N VAL A 97 -3.83 1.99 19.16
CA VAL A 97 -3.46 3.39 19.03
C VAL A 97 -3.61 4.04 20.40
N THR A 98 -2.62 4.83 20.81
CA THR A 98 -2.66 5.62 22.04
C THR A 98 -2.76 7.10 21.69
N ARG A 99 -3.48 7.88 22.49
CA ARG A 99 -3.62 9.32 22.32
C ARG A 99 -2.23 9.97 22.24
N GLY A 100 -2.02 10.78 21.20
CA GLY A 100 -0.72 11.40 20.90
C GLY A 100 0.13 10.64 19.88
N ASP A 101 -0.20 9.38 19.55
CA ASP A 101 0.52 8.63 18.52
C ASP A 101 0.41 9.34 17.15
N HIS A 102 1.55 9.49 16.48
CA HIS A 102 1.61 9.92 15.08
C HIS A 102 1.54 8.70 14.17
N ILE A 103 0.58 8.71 13.24
CA ILE A 103 0.30 7.59 12.35
C ILE A 103 0.37 8.07 10.91
N LEU A 104 1.17 7.38 10.11
CA LEU A 104 1.23 7.59 8.67
C LEU A 104 0.16 6.73 7.98
N VAL A 105 -0.92 7.37 7.54
CA VAL A 105 -2.06 6.72 6.89
C VAL A 105 -1.80 6.57 5.41
N THR A 106 -1.97 5.36 4.89
CA THR A 106 -1.71 5.03 3.48
C THR A 106 -2.95 4.55 2.73
N ARG A 107 -3.98 4.03 3.42
CA ARG A 107 -5.25 3.62 2.81
C ARG A 107 -6.43 4.06 3.66
N TRP A 108 -7.54 4.32 2.99
CA TRP A 108 -8.76 4.81 3.61
C TRP A 108 -9.98 4.05 3.11
N LYS A 109 -10.88 3.76 4.05
CA LYS A 109 -12.28 3.41 3.84
C LYS A 109 -13.14 4.44 4.57
N LYS A 110 -14.46 4.38 4.39
CA LYS A 110 -15.41 5.33 4.99
C LYS A 110 -15.22 5.51 6.51
N HIS A 111 -15.07 4.40 7.24
CA HIS A 111 -14.96 4.39 8.71
C HIS A 111 -13.63 3.87 9.26
N TRP A 112 -12.74 3.39 8.38
CA TRP A 112 -11.51 2.71 8.76
C TRP A 112 -10.32 3.28 7.99
N LEU A 113 -9.20 3.40 8.67
CA LEU A 113 -7.93 3.83 8.10
C LEU A 113 -6.89 2.74 8.31
N TYR A 114 -5.98 2.61 7.35
CA TYR A 114 -4.81 1.75 7.47
C TYR A 114 -3.55 2.61 7.48
N GLY A 115 -2.70 2.40 8.47
CA GLY A 115 -1.48 3.16 8.62
C GLY A 115 -0.43 2.44 9.44
N GLU A 116 0.72 3.08 9.55
CA GLU A 116 1.82 2.67 10.42
C GLU A 116 2.11 3.74 11.47
N LYS A 117 2.43 3.33 12.70
CA LYS A 117 2.90 4.27 13.72
C LYS A 117 4.29 4.77 13.37
N LEU A 118 4.49 6.08 13.44
CA LEU A 118 5.80 6.70 13.37
C LEU A 118 6.49 6.48 14.72
N LYS A 119 7.43 5.52 14.76
CA LYS A 119 8.28 5.23 15.93
C LYS A 119 9.74 5.47 15.55
N THR A 120 10.56 5.81 16.54
CA THR A 120 12.02 5.88 16.39
C THR A 120 12.57 4.51 16.01
N GLU A 121 13.60 4.48 15.16
CA GLU A 121 14.05 3.37 14.30
C GLU A 121 14.31 2.00 14.97
N ALA A 122 14.33 1.92 16.30
CA ALA A 122 14.62 0.70 17.04
C ALA A 122 13.42 -0.24 17.28
N GLN A 123 12.18 0.21 17.04
CA GLN A 123 10.99 -0.61 17.30
C GLN A 123 10.38 -1.19 16.02
N LYS A 124 9.84 -2.41 16.13
CA LYS A 124 9.09 -3.07 15.06
C LYS A 124 7.97 -2.15 14.56
N ARG A 125 7.91 -1.94 13.25
CA ARG A 125 6.87 -1.13 12.61
C ARG A 125 5.51 -1.77 12.85
N GLU A 126 4.71 -1.15 13.70
CA GLU A 126 3.32 -1.52 13.92
C GLU A 126 2.48 -0.89 12.82
N ARG A 127 1.78 -1.75 12.07
CA ARG A 127 0.88 -1.35 10.98
C ARG A 127 -0.44 -2.07 11.15
N GLY A 128 -1.53 -1.42 10.76
CA GLY A 128 -2.83 -2.04 10.81
C GLY A 128 -4.00 -1.10 10.58
N TRP A 129 -5.18 -1.69 10.61
CA TRP A 129 -6.45 -0.99 10.55
C TRP A 129 -6.84 -0.42 11.91
N PHE A 130 -7.42 0.78 11.89
CA PHE A 130 -8.03 1.42 13.04
C PHE A 130 -9.21 2.31 12.61
N PRO A 131 -10.18 2.59 13.50
CA PRO A 131 -11.29 3.48 13.21
C PRO A 131 -10.88 4.91 12.88
N ARG A 132 -11.44 5.48 11.80
CA ARG A 132 -11.11 6.82 11.30
C ARG A 132 -11.33 7.93 12.34
N ARG A 133 -12.36 7.81 13.17
CA ARG A 133 -12.73 8.84 14.17
C ARG A 133 -11.68 9.04 15.27
N LEU A 134 -10.74 8.11 15.42
CA LEU A 134 -9.73 8.15 16.49
C LEU A 134 -8.58 9.10 16.20
N VAL A 135 -8.50 9.63 14.97
CA VAL A 135 -7.38 10.45 14.55
C VAL A 135 -7.88 11.73 13.87
N VAL A 136 -7.05 12.75 13.96
CA VAL A 136 -7.20 13.99 13.19
C VAL A 136 -6.01 14.14 12.25
N GLN A 137 -6.26 14.63 11.04
CA GLN A 137 -5.21 14.88 10.08
C GLN A 137 -4.39 16.10 10.53
N VAL A 138 -3.07 15.96 10.54
CA VAL A 138 -2.18 17.09 10.80
C VAL A 138 -1.98 17.83 9.48
N HIS A 139 -2.45 19.06 9.41
CA HIS A 139 -2.04 19.97 8.34
C HIS A 139 -0.59 20.38 8.61
N THR A 140 0.35 19.58 8.14
CA THR A 140 1.73 20.06 8.00
C THR A 140 1.70 21.03 6.83
N ALA A 141 1.87 22.33 7.10
CA ALA A 141 2.15 23.29 6.05
C ALA A 141 3.40 22.78 5.32
N LYS A 142 3.22 22.41 4.05
CA LYS A 142 4.31 21.98 3.18
C LYS A 142 5.03 23.21 2.64
#